data_AF-A0AAN8KIH0-F1
#
_entry.id   AF-A0AAN8KIH0-F1
#
_cell.length_a   1.000
_cell.length_b   1.000
_cell.length_c   1.000
_cell.angle_alpha   90.00
_cell.angle_beta   90.00
_cell.angle_gamma   90.00
#
_symmetry.space_group_name_H-M   'P 1'
#
loop_
_entity.id
_entity.type
_entity.pdbx_description
1 polymer ?
#
loop_
_entity_poly.entity_id
_entity_poly.type
_entity_poly.pdbx_seq_one_letter_code
_entity_poly.pdbx_strand_id
1 'polypeptide(L)'
;MAGTMLRSLSKLGRPSTKCILNSNLVSPGCTVLQNRQKQWQPDVEWAEQYAGAVMYPSAITEKWVPPPWNDKDAPMEKEVSNLTINFGPQHPAAHGVLRLVLELSGESVKKCDPHVGLLHRGTEKLIEYKTYLQALPYFDRLDYVSMMCNEQAYSLAVEKLLNIQAAHSGSEFFSES
;
A
#
# COMPACT_ATOMS: atom_id res chain seq x y z
N MET A 1 23.19 22.45 -8.89
CA MET A 1 22.25 23.42 -9.51
C MET A 1 21.37 23.92 -8.37
N ALA A 2 21.33 25.18 -7.93
CA ALA A 2 21.66 26.45 -8.55
C ALA A 2 22.43 27.32 -7.54
N GLY A 3 23.57 27.85 -7.97
CA GLY A 3 24.14 29.07 -7.40
C GLY A 3 23.70 30.26 -8.24
N THR A 4 23.97 31.45 -7.71
CA THR A 4 23.88 32.78 -8.34
C THR A 4 22.49 33.38 -8.51
N MET A 5 22.18 34.33 -7.62
CA MET A 5 21.46 35.60 -7.88
C MET A 5 20.84 36.05 -6.55
N LEU A 6 21.57 36.81 -5.73
CA LEU A 6 21.01 37.78 -4.77
C LEU A 6 22.12 38.64 -4.15
N ARG A 7 23.13 39.00 -4.96
CA ARG A 7 24.19 39.95 -4.62
C ARG A 7 23.91 41.33 -5.25
N SER A 8 22.64 41.74 -5.32
CA SER A 8 22.24 42.95 -6.03
C SER A 8 20.93 43.56 -5.49
N LEU A 9 20.87 43.89 -4.20
CA LEU A 9 19.85 44.80 -3.66
C LEU A 9 20.40 45.67 -2.51
N SER A 10 21.65 46.12 -2.61
CA SER A 10 22.26 47.10 -1.69
C SER A 10 22.01 48.56 -2.10
N LYS A 11 21.01 48.85 -2.95
CA LYS A 11 20.72 50.19 -3.49
C LYS A 11 19.23 50.58 -3.45
N LEU A 12 18.52 50.25 -2.39
CA LEU A 12 17.25 50.93 -2.07
C LEU A 12 17.42 51.75 -0.79
N GLY A 13 17.34 53.07 -0.98
CA GLY A 13 17.48 54.06 0.06
C GLY A 13 16.51 53.84 1.22
N ARG A 14 16.97 54.19 2.41
CA ARG A 14 16.19 54.18 3.65
C ARG A 14 14.87 54.94 3.44
N PRO A 15 13.70 54.37 3.77
CA PRO A 15 12.51 55.19 3.97
C PRO A 15 12.70 55.99 5.26
N SER A 16 12.64 57.31 5.11
CA SER A 16 12.63 58.28 6.21
C SER A 16 11.41 58.05 7.08
N THR A 17 11.59 57.55 8.31
CA THR A 17 10.54 57.51 9.33
C THR A 17 10.35 58.92 9.91
N LYS A 18 9.71 59.79 9.12
CA LYS A 18 9.31 61.14 9.54
C LYS A 18 7.82 61.27 9.85
N CYS A 19 7.06 60.18 9.87
CA CYS A 19 5.60 60.27 9.89
C CYS A 19 4.94 59.23 10.82
N ILE A 20 5.15 59.29 12.14
CA ILE A 20 4.13 58.90 13.14
C ILE A 20 4.31 59.83 14.35
N LEU A 21 3.80 61.06 14.23
CA LEU A 21 3.72 62.03 15.31
C LEU A 21 2.46 61.74 16.14
N ASN A 22 2.64 61.34 17.40
CA ASN A 22 1.66 61.66 18.45
C ASN A 22 2.18 62.91 19.16
N SER A 23 1.54 64.04 18.87
CA SER A 23 2.05 65.38 19.06
C SER A 23 1.53 66.06 20.32
N ASN A 24 1.74 65.50 21.53
CA ASN A 24 1.25 66.16 22.76
C ASN A 24 2.01 65.89 24.09
N LEU A 25 3.23 65.34 24.09
CA LEU A 25 4.00 65.18 25.35
C LEU A 25 5.48 65.49 25.18
N VAL A 26 5.83 66.77 25.01
CA VAL A 26 7.22 67.24 25.19
C VAL A 26 7.20 68.58 25.91
N SER A 27 7.68 68.63 27.16
CA SER A 27 7.94 69.89 27.84
C SER A 27 9.12 70.61 27.18
N PRO A 28 9.08 71.96 27.07
CA PRO A 28 10.13 72.72 26.40
C PRO A 28 11.31 72.88 27.36
N GLY A 29 12.16 71.86 27.43
CA GLY A 29 13.38 71.89 28.25
C GLY A 29 14.34 70.74 28.04
N CYS A 30 13.97 69.69 27.31
CA CYS A 30 14.86 68.56 27.04
C CYS A 30 15.41 68.64 25.62
N THR A 31 16.51 69.39 25.45
CA THR A 31 17.34 69.32 24.26
C THR A 31 17.96 67.93 24.20
N VAL A 32 17.29 66.98 23.53
CA VAL A 32 17.84 65.65 23.29
C VAL A 32 19.02 65.81 22.34
N LEU A 33 20.24 65.83 22.90
CA LEU A 33 21.47 65.60 22.17
C LEU A 33 21.27 64.28 21.39
N GLN A 34 21.14 64.38 20.07
CA GLN A 34 21.07 63.24 19.17
C GLN A 34 22.46 62.58 19.07
N ASN A 35 22.92 61.99 20.16
CA ASN A 35 23.93 60.95 20.13
C ASN A 35 23.20 59.60 20.25
N ARG A 36 22.30 59.31 19.31
CA ARG A 36 21.69 57.97 19.22
C ARG A 36 22.74 57.04 18.63
N GLN A 37 23.66 56.58 19.47
CA GLN A 37 24.34 55.33 19.22
C GLN A 37 23.27 54.29 18.88
N LYS A 38 23.50 53.48 17.83
CA LYS A 38 22.52 52.51 17.36
C LYS A 38 22.13 51.63 18.55
N GLN A 39 20.84 51.52 18.82
CA GLN A 39 20.34 50.66 19.88
C GLN A 39 20.80 49.23 19.62
N TRP A 40 21.39 48.61 20.63
CA TRP A 40 21.84 47.22 20.55
C TRP A 40 20.68 46.33 20.09
N GLN A 41 20.98 45.42 19.17
CA GLN A 41 20.06 44.39 18.69
C GLN A 41 20.68 43.05 19.05
N PRO A 42 19.88 42.06 19.48
CA PRO A 42 20.38 40.72 19.72
C PRO A 42 20.94 40.13 18.43
N ASP A 43 22.09 39.48 18.58
CA ASP A 43 22.73 38.67 17.54
C ASP A 43 22.17 37.24 17.54
N VAL A 44 22.65 36.41 16.61
CA VAL A 44 22.18 35.03 16.45
C VAL A 44 22.52 34.19 17.70
N GLU A 45 23.69 34.43 18.31
CA GLU A 45 24.12 33.76 19.54
C GLU A 45 23.16 34.06 20.71
N TRP A 46 22.74 35.32 20.86
CA TRP A 46 21.72 35.67 21.84
C TRP A 46 20.38 34.95 21.59
N ALA A 47 19.95 34.80 20.34
CA ALA A 47 18.68 34.16 20.01
C ALA A 47 18.70 32.64 20.24
N GLU A 48 19.80 31.96 19.93
CA GLU A 48 19.95 30.51 20.08
C GLU A 48 19.90 30.06 21.55
N GLN A 49 20.34 30.91 22.49
CA GLN A 49 20.23 30.65 23.94
C GLN A 49 18.78 30.42 24.39
N TYR A 50 17.80 31.01 23.71
CA TYR A 50 16.37 30.88 24.02
C TYR A 50 15.64 29.82 23.18
N ALA A 51 16.31 29.21 22.21
CA ALA A 51 15.68 28.30 21.24
C ALA A 51 15.70 26.82 21.68
N GLY A 52 16.41 26.48 22.75
CA GLY A 52 16.48 25.13 23.30
C GLY A 52 15.18 24.68 23.98
N ALA A 53 15.06 23.39 24.28
CA ALA A 53 13.93 22.86 25.03
C ALA A 53 13.85 23.41 26.48
N VAL A 54 14.99 23.80 27.05
CA VAL A 54 15.13 24.28 28.43
C VAL A 54 16.12 25.45 28.46
N MET A 55 15.86 26.45 29.34
CA MET A 55 16.69 27.65 29.50
C MET A 55 18.11 27.35 30.03
N TYR A 56 18.25 26.34 30.89
CA TYR A 56 19.53 25.96 31.51
C TYR A 56 19.76 24.45 31.34
N PRO A 57 20.61 24.02 30.39
CA PRO A 57 20.88 22.61 30.18
C PRO A 57 21.72 22.03 31.33
N SER A 58 21.36 20.83 31.76
CA SER A 58 22.04 20.01 32.75
C SER A 58 22.26 18.61 32.18
N ALA A 59 23.14 17.79 32.78
CA ALA A 59 23.46 16.44 32.29
C ALA A 59 22.25 15.51 32.07
N ILE A 60 21.10 15.80 32.70
CA ILE A 60 19.85 15.05 32.54
C ILE A 60 19.04 15.54 31.33
N THR A 61 19.12 16.85 31.03
CA THR A 61 18.25 17.55 30.05
C THR A 61 18.90 17.74 28.68
N GLU A 62 20.16 17.36 28.50
CA GLU A 62 20.88 17.44 27.22
C GLU A 62 20.19 16.70 26.06
N LYS A 63 19.42 15.65 26.35
CA LYS A 63 18.75 14.82 25.33
C LYS A 63 17.40 15.37 24.87
N TRP A 64 16.92 16.46 25.49
CA TRP A 64 15.59 16.98 25.21
C TRP A 64 15.64 17.86 23.98
N VAL A 65 15.00 17.40 22.91
CA VAL A 65 14.83 18.15 21.66
C VAL A 65 13.61 19.07 21.83
N PRO A 66 13.65 20.32 21.33
CA PRO A 66 12.45 21.16 21.31
C PRO A 66 11.33 20.46 20.53
N PRO A 67 10.06 20.67 20.91
CA PRO A 67 8.94 20.06 20.21
C PRO A 67 8.92 20.50 18.74
N PRO A 68 8.40 19.65 17.84
CA PRO A 68 8.20 20.05 16.45
C PRO A 68 7.25 21.26 16.41
N TRP A 69 7.46 22.18 15.48
CA TRP A 69 6.63 23.40 15.36
C TRP A 69 5.13 23.13 15.16
N ASN A 70 4.78 21.94 14.66
CA ASN A 70 3.41 21.48 14.43
C ASN A 70 2.82 20.71 15.63
N ASP A 71 3.54 20.61 16.76
CA ASP A 71 3.17 19.86 17.98
C ASP A 71 2.73 18.40 17.74
N LYS A 72 3.08 17.86 16.57
CA LYS A 72 2.77 16.50 16.13
C LYS A 72 4.06 15.76 15.91
N ASP A 73 4.24 14.70 16.69
CA ASP A 73 5.29 13.74 16.44
C ASP A 73 5.03 13.01 15.12
N ALA A 74 6.11 12.57 14.45
CA ALA A 74 5.96 11.74 13.27
C ALA A 74 5.13 10.49 13.64
N PRO A 75 4.06 10.18 12.88
CA PRO A 75 3.23 9.03 13.19
C PRO A 75 4.11 7.79 13.11
N MET A 76 4.25 7.09 14.24
CA MET A 76 4.83 5.77 14.25
C MET A 76 3.78 4.82 13.67
N GLU A 77 3.86 4.57 12.36
CA GLU A 77 3.02 3.58 11.69
C GLU A 77 3.35 2.20 12.25
N LYS A 78 2.64 1.82 13.32
CA LYS A 78 2.60 0.42 13.75
C LYS A 78 1.83 -0.32 12.68
N GLU A 79 2.54 -0.98 11.77
CA GLU A 79 1.91 -1.86 10.80
C GLU A 79 1.02 -2.85 11.55
N VAL A 80 -0.29 -2.78 11.30
CA VAL A 80 -1.23 -3.76 11.83
C VAL A 80 -0.86 -5.08 11.18
N SER A 81 -0.30 -6.00 11.97
CA SER A 81 0.04 -7.34 11.50
C SER A 81 -1.23 -8.01 11.00
N ASN A 82 -1.29 -8.26 9.68
CA ASN A 82 -2.39 -9.01 9.10
C ASN A 82 -2.32 -10.45 9.64
N LEU A 83 -3.48 -11.02 9.98
CA LEU A 83 -3.56 -12.35 10.53
C LEU A 83 -3.48 -13.36 9.38
N THR A 84 -2.50 -14.25 9.42
CA THR A 84 -2.40 -15.37 8.47
C THR A 84 -3.14 -16.58 9.03
N ILE A 85 -4.27 -16.96 8.43
CA ILE A 85 -5.02 -18.17 8.79
C ILE A 85 -4.82 -19.23 7.71
N ASN A 86 -4.49 -20.45 8.14
CA ASN A 86 -4.42 -21.61 7.26
C ASN A 86 -5.73 -22.40 7.35
N PHE A 87 -6.56 -22.34 6.32
CA PHE A 87 -7.62 -23.31 6.15
C PHE A 87 -7.01 -24.62 5.66
N GLY A 88 -6.95 -25.59 6.58
CA GLY A 88 -6.39 -26.91 6.31
C GLY A 88 -7.32 -27.79 5.47
N PRO A 89 -6.78 -28.85 4.85
CA PRO A 89 -7.53 -29.75 3.97
C PRO A 89 -8.63 -30.56 4.67
N GLN A 90 -8.65 -30.58 6.00
CA GLN A 90 -9.67 -31.26 6.81
C GLN A 90 -10.89 -30.37 7.10
N HIS A 91 -10.85 -29.09 6.71
CA HIS A 91 -11.93 -28.15 7.03
C HIS A 91 -13.22 -28.54 6.29
N PRO A 92 -14.38 -28.68 6.97
CA PRO A 92 -15.61 -29.17 6.34
C PRO A 92 -16.16 -28.25 5.25
N ALA A 93 -15.79 -26.96 5.26
CA ALA A 93 -16.14 -26.03 4.18
C ALA A 93 -15.28 -26.19 2.90
N ALA A 94 -14.19 -26.98 2.95
CA ALA A 94 -13.43 -27.33 1.76
C ALA A 94 -14.12 -28.52 1.08
N HIS A 95 -14.87 -28.27 0.00
CA HIS A 95 -15.40 -29.36 -0.83
C HIS A 95 -14.24 -30.02 -1.59
N GLY A 96 -13.91 -31.25 -1.21
CA GLY A 96 -12.72 -31.95 -1.71
C GLY A 96 -11.49 -31.68 -0.84
N VAL A 97 -10.32 -31.55 -1.47
CA VAL A 97 -9.05 -31.36 -0.77
C VAL A 97 -8.40 -30.06 -1.24
N LEU A 98 -8.57 -29.00 -0.46
CA LEU A 98 -8.04 -27.67 -0.75
C LEU A 98 -7.37 -27.10 0.50
N ARG A 99 -6.18 -26.51 0.32
CA ARG A 99 -5.51 -25.72 1.36
C ARG A 99 -5.53 -24.26 0.93
N LEU A 100 -6.07 -23.39 1.79
CA LEU A 100 -6.05 -21.94 1.57
C LEU A 100 -5.21 -21.29 2.66
N VAL A 101 -4.23 -20.48 2.26
CA VAL A 101 -3.55 -19.55 3.17
C VAL A 101 -4.19 -18.18 2.95
N LEU A 102 -4.84 -17.66 3.99
CA LEU A 102 -5.53 -16.38 3.94
C LEU A 102 -4.81 -15.34 4.77
N GLU A 103 -4.66 -14.16 4.20
CA GLU A 103 -4.25 -12.96 4.92
C GLU A 103 -5.51 -12.13 5.20
N LEU A 104 -5.84 -12.02 6.47
CA LEU A 104 -7.05 -11.35 6.93
C LEU A 104 -6.72 -10.01 7.60
N SER A 105 -7.56 -9.02 7.33
CA SER A 105 -7.65 -7.78 8.08
C SER A 105 -9.02 -7.73 8.76
N GLY A 106 -9.08 -8.19 10.01
CA GLY A 106 -10.33 -8.43 10.71
C GLY A 106 -11.16 -9.52 10.03
N GLU A 107 -12.37 -9.19 9.61
CA GLU A 107 -13.28 -10.09 8.87
C GLU A 107 -13.08 -10.03 7.34
N SER A 108 -12.31 -9.05 6.86
CA SER A 108 -12.08 -8.86 5.42
C SER A 108 -10.87 -9.66 4.93
N VAL A 109 -11.01 -10.32 3.78
CA VAL A 109 -9.92 -11.04 3.12
C VAL A 109 -9.11 -10.06 2.29
N LYS A 110 -7.82 -9.89 2.59
CA LYS A 110 -6.91 -9.05 1.81
C LYS A 110 -6.27 -9.84 0.68
N LYS A 111 -5.86 -11.08 0.97
CA LYS A 111 -5.23 -11.99 -0.01
C LYS A 111 -5.59 -13.43 0.32
N CYS A 112 -5.75 -14.25 -0.72
CA CYS A 112 -5.94 -15.69 -0.62
C CYS A 112 -4.97 -16.40 -1.57
N ASP A 113 -4.17 -17.32 -1.03
CA ASP A 113 -3.27 -18.18 -1.80
C ASP A 113 -3.81 -19.62 -1.77
N PRO A 114 -4.51 -20.08 -2.83
CA PRO A 114 -4.98 -21.44 -2.93
C PRO A 114 -3.86 -22.39 -3.36
N HIS A 115 -3.54 -23.36 -2.51
CA HIS A 115 -2.64 -24.45 -2.86
C HIS A 115 -3.43 -25.60 -3.48
N VAL A 116 -3.40 -25.67 -4.81
CA VAL A 116 -4.01 -26.75 -5.61
C VAL A 116 -2.96 -27.82 -5.91
N GLY A 117 -3.40 -29.06 -6.16
CA GLY A 117 -2.53 -30.17 -6.58
C GLY A 117 -2.52 -31.37 -5.64
N LEU A 118 -3.20 -31.30 -4.49
CA LEU A 118 -3.33 -32.43 -3.55
C LEU A 118 -4.05 -33.64 -4.16
N LEU A 119 -4.85 -33.41 -5.21
CA LEU A 119 -5.54 -34.45 -5.99
C LEU A 119 -4.96 -34.63 -7.40
N HIS A 120 -3.75 -34.13 -7.68
CA HIS A 120 -3.10 -34.36 -8.97
C HIS A 120 -2.70 -35.84 -9.09
N ARG A 121 -3.33 -36.56 -10.04
CA ARG A 121 -3.11 -38.00 -10.27
C ARG A 121 -2.38 -38.30 -11.57
N GLY A 122 -1.86 -37.28 -12.28
CA GLY A 122 -1.17 -37.45 -13.56
C GLY A 122 -2.03 -38.11 -14.65
N THR A 123 -3.34 -37.83 -14.67
CA THR A 123 -4.31 -38.47 -15.59
C THR A 123 -3.93 -38.26 -17.06
N GLU A 124 -3.51 -37.05 -17.43
CA GLU A 124 -3.05 -36.73 -18.79
C GLU A 124 -1.88 -37.62 -19.22
N LYS A 125 -0.91 -37.83 -18.32
CA LYS A 125 0.25 -38.69 -18.61
C LYS A 125 -0.14 -40.16 -18.76
N LEU A 126 -1.14 -40.62 -18.01
CA LEU A 126 -1.64 -41.99 -18.12
C LEU A 126 -2.41 -42.21 -19.43
N ILE A 127 -3.06 -41.17 -19.96
CA ILE A 127 -3.81 -41.23 -21.22
C ILE A 127 -2.85 -41.41 -22.41
N GLU A 128 -1.64 -40.83 -22.38
CA GLU A 128 -0.64 -41.01 -23.45
C GLU A 128 -0.26 -42.47 -23.70
N TYR A 129 -0.29 -43.33 -22.68
CA TYR A 129 0.07 -44.74 -22.78
C TYR A 129 -1.13 -45.65 -23.11
N LYS A 130 -2.33 -45.09 -23.26
CA LYS A 130 -3.58 -45.85 -23.43
C LYS A 130 -4.24 -45.56 -24.77
N THR A 131 -4.99 -46.54 -25.25
CA THR A 131 -5.81 -46.36 -26.48
C THR A 131 -7.02 -45.48 -26.20
N TYR A 132 -7.60 -44.87 -27.25
CA TYR A 132 -8.73 -43.94 -27.12
C TYR A 132 -9.92 -44.50 -26.33
N LEU A 133 -10.25 -45.79 -26.51
CA LEU A 133 -11.33 -46.46 -25.76
C LEU A 133 -10.95 -46.72 -24.29
N GLN A 134 -9.69 -47.03 -24.02
CA GLN A 134 -9.20 -47.25 -22.65
C GLN A 134 -9.02 -45.95 -21.86
N ALA A 135 -8.92 -44.81 -22.55
CA ALA A 135 -8.82 -43.48 -21.97
C ALA A 135 -10.19 -42.93 -21.53
N LEU A 136 -11.29 -43.39 -22.12
CA LEU A 136 -12.65 -42.88 -21.87
C LEU A 136 -13.04 -42.85 -20.38
N PRO A 137 -12.81 -43.90 -19.56
CA PRO A 137 -13.18 -43.89 -18.14
C PRO A 137 -12.37 -42.91 -17.26
N TYR A 138 -11.30 -42.29 -17.79
CA TYR A 138 -10.57 -41.26 -17.05
C TYR A 138 -11.29 -39.92 -17.06
N PHE A 139 -12.08 -39.63 -18.10
CA PHE A 139 -12.84 -38.38 -18.20
C PHE A 139 -14.02 -38.34 -17.22
N ASP A 140 -14.65 -39.49 -16.92
CA ASP A 140 -15.65 -39.61 -15.83
C ASP A 140 -15.12 -39.27 -14.45
N ARG A 141 -13.84 -39.54 -14.23
CA ARG A 141 -13.19 -39.38 -12.93
C ARG A 141 -12.56 -38.00 -12.75
N LEU A 142 -12.57 -37.19 -13.81
CA LEU A 142 -12.00 -35.84 -13.82
C LEU A 142 -12.95 -34.85 -13.15
N ASP A 143 -14.18 -34.74 -13.65
CA ASP A 143 -15.29 -34.16 -12.89
C ASP A 143 -16.33 -35.24 -12.58
N TYR A 144 -16.34 -35.62 -11.31
CA TYR A 144 -17.14 -36.70 -10.78
C TYR A 144 -18.62 -36.34 -10.59
N VAL A 145 -19.00 -35.07 -10.76
CA VAL A 145 -20.39 -34.62 -10.65
C VAL A 145 -21.10 -34.75 -12.00
N SER A 146 -20.40 -34.51 -13.11
CA SER A 146 -20.98 -34.51 -14.46
C SER A 146 -20.31 -35.50 -15.43
N MET A 147 -20.38 -36.80 -15.10
CA MET A 147 -19.77 -37.88 -15.90
C MET A 147 -20.12 -37.82 -17.40
N MET A 148 -21.42 -37.76 -17.73
CA MET A 148 -21.91 -37.83 -19.11
C MET A 148 -21.42 -36.65 -19.98
N CYS A 149 -21.34 -35.46 -19.40
CA CYS A 149 -20.85 -34.27 -20.10
C CYS A 149 -19.38 -34.41 -20.52
N ASN A 150 -18.56 -35.03 -19.66
CA ASN A 150 -17.15 -35.24 -19.93
C ASN A 150 -16.91 -36.33 -20.98
N GLU A 151 -17.63 -37.45 -20.89
CA GLU A 151 -17.58 -38.50 -21.93
C GLU A 151 -18.03 -37.99 -23.28
N GLN A 152 -19.10 -37.18 -23.31
CA GLN A 152 -19.60 -36.55 -24.52
C GLN A 152 -18.55 -35.60 -25.11
N ALA A 153 -17.94 -34.73 -24.30
CA ALA A 153 -16.89 -33.82 -24.76
C ALA A 153 -15.70 -34.57 -25.38
N TYR A 154 -15.30 -35.70 -24.77
CA TYR A 154 -14.23 -36.55 -25.29
C TYR A 154 -14.63 -37.26 -26.59
N SER A 155 -15.85 -37.82 -26.66
CA SER A 155 -16.35 -38.52 -27.85
C SER A 155 -16.48 -37.56 -29.03
N LEU A 156 -17.02 -36.36 -28.82
CA LEU A 156 -17.09 -35.32 -29.84
C LEU A 156 -15.70 -34.88 -30.32
N ALA A 157 -14.69 -34.83 -29.45
CA ALA A 157 -13.32 -34.52 -29.84
C ALA A 157 -12.72 -35.63 -30.73
N VAL A 158 -12.93 -36.90 -30.38
CA VAL A 158 -12.48 -38.05 -31.17
C VAL A 158 -13.20 -38.14 -32.51
N GLU A 159 -14.51 -37.92 -32.54
CA GLU A 159 -15.33 -37.90 -33.77
C GLU A 159 -14.89 -36.80 -34.73
N LYS A 160 -14.61 -35.59 -34.21
CA LYS A 160 -14.06 -34.48 -35.00
C LYS A 160 -12.69 -34.80 -35.57
N LEU A 161 -11.81 -35.46 -34.82
CA LEU A 161 -10.49 -35.87 -35.32
C LEU A 161 -10.59 -36.94 -36.41
N LEU A 162 -11.59 -37.82 -36.33
CA LEU A 162 -11.83 -38.87 -37.30
C LEU A 162 -12.69 -38.41 -38.50
N ASN A 163 -13.22 -37.18 -38.47
CA ASN A 163 -14.19 -36.65 -39.44
C ASN A 163 -15.42 -37.56 -39.64
N ILE A 164 -15.92 -38.15 -38.55
CA ILE A 164 -17.11 -39.00 -38.56
C ILE A 164 -18.25 -38.23 -37.92
N GLN A 165 -19.45 -38.35 -38.48
CA GLN A 165 -20.68 -37.82 -37.88
C GLN A 165 -21.44 -38.97 -37.21
N ALA A 166 -21.75 -38.81 -35.91
CA ALA A 166 -22.60 -39.74 -35.19
C ALA A 166 -24.01 -39.82 -35.80
N ALA A 167 -24.66 -40.97 -35.68
CA ALA A 167 -25.99 -41.20 -36.25
C ALA A 167 -27.07 -40.30 -35.61
N HIS A 168 -28.02 -39.86 -36.44
CA HIS A 168 -29.04 -38.84 -36.12
C HIS A 168 -29.85 -39.13 -34.83
N SER A 169 -30.15 -40.39 -34.54
CA SER A 169 -30.89 -40.80 -33.33
C SER A 169 -30.13 -40.56 -32.02
N GLY A 170 -28.80 -40.56 -32.06
CA GLY A 170 -27.97 -40.26 -30.88
C GLY A 170 -27.81 -38.76 -30.63
N SER A 171 -27.90 -37.93 -31.69
CA SER A 171 -27.77 -36.48 -31.57
C SER A 171 -29.03 -35.78 -31.06
N GLU A 172 -30.23 -36.29 -31.38
CA GLU A 172 -31.50 -35.65 -30.98
C GLU A 172 -31.78 -35.79 -29.47
N PHE A 173 -31.32 -36.89 -28.85
CA PHE A 173 -31.50 -37.13 -27.42
C PHE A 173 -30.88 -36.03 -26.52
N PHE A 174 -29.92 -35.28 -27.05
CA PHE A 174 -29.23 -34.20 -26.34
C PHE A 174 -29.69 -32.79 -26.73
N SER A 175 -30.35 -32.61 -27.88
CA SER A 175 -30.91 -31.30 -28.24
C SER A 175 -32.19 -30.96 -27.47
N GLU A 176 -32.82 -31.94 -26.82
CA GLU A 176 -34.09 -31.79 -26.09
C GLU A 176 -33.94 -31.68 -24.56
N SER A 177 -32.70 -31.65 -24.03
CA SER A 177 -32.37 -31.50 -22.60
C SER A 177 -31.56 -30.24 -22.34
#